data_AF-A0A7R9GAV2-F1
#
_entry.id   AF-A0A7R9GAV2-F1
#
_cell.length_a   1.000
_cell.length_b   1.000
_cell.length_c   1.000
_cell.angle_alpha   90.00
_cell.angle_beta   90.00
_cell.angle_gamma   90.00
#
_symmetry.space_group_name_H-M   'P 1'
#
loop_
_entity.id
_entity.type
_entity.pdbx_description
1 polymer ?
#
loop_
_entity_poly.entity_id
_entity_poly.type
_entity_poly.pdbx_seq_one_letter_code
_entity_poly.pdbx_strand_id
1 'polypeptide(L)'
;MPSEETRLATILGSTVPTTPIPRQKIPENGIYFLETTGLPMLSPKQLCAIESAALHHPKRPVIVAVRYHHLQLPCSAETWTKTYPNVQFIPLDIFEWMEGTVVKLWLSKGMLQKSRFKTAHTSDILRYVTLFKYGGLYLDTDVIVMRPMDDLLNAVGLEGYTPSGAANGVMAFTKQHPVMSGCLDEVVQRVIKKFCGMNNTQPLRPGNCKNLQLLPTRMPMLSPKQLCAVESAALHHPKRSVVVAVTNKFLQLPIILKSWSEMYPNVMFIKLDIVQWLSGTILQSWLSKNLLDKSPFKTAHSSDVLRYATLFKYGGFYLDTDVIVMRSMDDLVNAVGLFETKLINGAAMAFKKHHPYMEACMNELSAKKGGHCMKKQRALCLECKKFSIEDNTNKTHI
;
A
#
# COMPACT_ATOMS: atom_id res chain seq x y z
N MET A 1 42.70 2.95 1.66
CA MET A 1 42.70 2.79 0.19
C MET A 1 41.67 3.76 -0.37
N PRO A 2 42.00 4.63 -1.33
CA PRO A 2 41.03 5.58 -1.91
C PRO A 2 39.94 4.83 -2.69
N SER A 3 38.74 5.40 -2.78
CA SER A 3 37.61 4.87 -3.56
C SER A 3 37.92 4.86 -5.07
N GLU A 4 37.25 3.99 -5.84
CA GLU A 4 37.44 3.89 -7.30
C GLU A 4 37.22 5.21 -8.06
N GLU A 5 36.41 6.13 -7.52
CA GLU A 5 36.21 7.47 -8.07
C GLU A 5 37.50 8.32 -8.07
N THR A 6 38.35 8.15 -7.05
CA THR A 6 39.63 8.87 -6.96
C THR A 6 40.68 8.31 -7.92
N ARG A 7 40.52 7.09 -8.43
CA ARG A 7 41.47 6.48 -9.38
C ARG A 7 41.24 6.90 -10.82
N LEU A 8 40.00 7.21 -11.21
CA LEU A 8 39.67 7.65 -12.57
C LEU A 8 39.99 9.13 -12.81
N ALA A 9 39.91 9.98 -11.78
CA ALA A 9 40.21 11.41 -11.88
C ALA A 9 41.71 11.72 -12.11
N THR A 10 42.61 10.80 -11.79
CA THR A 10 44.07 11.01 -11.95
C THR A 10 44.57 10.69 -13.36
N ILE A 11 43.75 10.07 -14.21
CA ILE A 11 44.16 9.61 -15.55
C ILE A 11 43.80 10.62 -16.67
N LEU A 12 42.88 11.56 -16.41
CA LEU A 12 42.48 12.59 -17.39
C LEU A 12 42.51 13.95 -16.70
N GLY A 13 43.55 14.74 -16.98
CA GLY A 13 43.81 16.07 -16.42
C GLY A 13 42.80 17.15 -16.83
N SER A 14 41.53 16.95 -16.49
CA SER A 14 40.44 17.91 -16.68
C SER A 14 39.83 18.21 -15.32
N THR A 15 40.09 19.41 -14.81
CA THR A 15 39.44 19.96 -13.62
C THR A 15 37.94 20.09 -13.89
N VAL A 16 37.15 19.18 -13.34
CA VAL A 16 35.68 19.31 -13.31
C VAL A 16 35.34 20.53 -12.46
N PRO A 17 34.61 21.54 -12.98
CA PRO A 17 34.20 22.68 -12.18
C PRO A 17 33.31 22.23 -11.02
N THR A 18 33.72 22.52 -9.79
CA THR A 18 33.03 22.17 -8.53
C THR A 18 31.96 23.19 -8.13
N THR A 19 31.40 23.94 -9.08
CA THR A 19 30.25 24.78 -8.79
C THR A 19 29.02 23.89 -8.61
N PRO A 20 28.35 23.91 -7.44
CA PRO A 20 27.10 23.19 -7.27
C PRO A 20 26.10 23.75 -8.28
N ILE A 21 25.71 22.95 -9.26
CA ILE A 21 24.63 23.28 -10.17
C ILE A 21 23.42 23.65 -9.30
N PRO A 22 22.79 24.82 -9.47
CA PRO A 22 21.61 25.20 -8.68
C PRO A 22 20.59 24.07 -8.74
N ARG A 23 20.19 23.54 -7.57
CA ARG A 23 19.19 22.46 -7.51
C ARG A 23 17.92 22.92 -8.21
N GLN A 24 17.62 22.32 -9.35
CA GLN A 24 16.39 22.61 -10.07
C GLN A 24 15.21 22.23 -9.17
N LYS A 25 14.33 23.20 -8.89
CA LYS A 25 13.15 22.94 -8.07
C LYS A 25 12.18 22.07 -8.88
N ILE A 26 12.04 20.82 -8.45
CA ILE A 26 11.12 19.88 -9.08
C ILE A 26 9.69 20.34 -8.80
N PRO A 27 8.84 20.54 -9.83
CA PRO A 27 7.44 20.92 -9.63
C PRO A 27 6.73 19.89 -8.74
N GLU A 28 5.82 20.35 -7.88
CA GLU A 28 4.90 19.48 -7.16
C GLU A 28 3.65 19.20 -8.00
N ASN A 29 2.97 18.09 -7.72
CA ASN A 29 1.75 17.67 -8.41
C ASN A 29 1.90 17.54 -9.95
N GLY A 30 3.09 17.21 -10.44
CA GLY A 30 3.35 16.98 -11.86
C GLY A 30 2.95 15.58 -12.35
N ILE A 31 3.28 15.29 -13.60
CA ILE A 31 3.28 13.94 -14.19
C ILE A 31 4.74 13.51 -14.32
N TYR A 32 5.14 12.42 -13.69
CA TYR A 32 6.53 12.01 -13.60
C TYR A 32 6.77 10.73 -14.39
N PHE A 33 7.76 10.80 -15.27
CA PHE A 33 8.41 9.66 -15.92
C PHE A 33 9.83 9.54 -15.38
N LEU A 34 10.26 8.30 -15.12
CA LEU A 34 11.61 8.02 -14.59
C LEU A 34 12.36 7.11 -15.55
N GLU A 35 13.46 7.60 -16.11
CA GLU A 35 14.43 6.78 -16.82
C GLU A 35 15.68 6.54 -15.94
N THR A 36 15.82 5.30 -15.47
CA THR A 36 16.83 4.80 -14.52
C THR A 36 17.92 3.94 -15.15
N THR A 37 17.80 3.53 -16.42
CA THR A 37 18.79 2.69 -17.13
C THR A 37 20.13 3.39 -17.28
N GLY A 38 20.11 4.73 -17.41
CA GLY A 38 21.30 5.53 -17.73
C GLY A 38 21.67 5.49 -19.21
N LEU A 39 20.76 5.04 -20.09
CA LEU A 39 20.96 5.14 -21.53
C LEU A 39 20.99 6.62 -21.97
N PRO A 40 21.81 6.93 -23.00
CA PRO A 40 21.96 8.30 -23.47
C PRO A 40 20.73 8.78 -24.26
N MET A 41 19.82 7.89 -24.68
CA MET A 41 18.67 8.23 -25.52
C MET A 41 17.40 7.54 -25.02
N LEU A 42 16.26 8.22 -25.16
CA LEU A 42 14.94 7.61 -25.00
C LEU A 42 14.50 6.93 -26.29
N SER A 43 13.90 5.75 -26.18
CA SER A 43 13.33 5.04 -27.33
C SER A 43 12.07 5.75 -27.87
N PRO A 44 11.69 5.51 -29.14
CA PRO A 44 10.44 6.05 -29.71
C PRO A 44 9.20 5.72 -28.87
N LYS A 45 9.13 4.50 -28.30
CA LYS A 45 8.04 4.09 -27.41
C LYS A 45 7.94 4.98 -26.17
N GLN A 46 9.08 5.28 -25.55
CA GLN A 46 9.13 6.15 -24.36
C GLN A 46 8.75 7.59 -24.69
N LEU A 47 9.20 8.09 -25.84
CA LEU A 47 8.83 9.42 -26.32
C LEU A 47 7.33 9.53 -26.61
N CYS A 48 6.72 8.51 -27.21
CA CYS A 48 5.27 8.45 -27.43
C CYS A 48 4.48 8.49 -26.11
N ALA A 49 4.95 7.79 -25.08
CA ALA A 49 4.34 7.83 -23.75
C ALA A 49 4.37 9.25 -23.16
N ILE A 50 5.53 9.91 -23.19
CA ILE A 50 5.72 11.28 -22.70
C ILE A 50 4.86 12.27 -23.48
N GLU A 51 4.88 12.19 -24.82
CA GLU A 51 4.08 13.01 -25.72
C GLU A 51 2.57 12.87 -25.43
N SER A 52 2.10 11.63 -25.31
CA SER A 52 0.69 11.37 -25.02
C SER A 52 0.24 12.00 -23.70
N ALA A 53 1.09 11.97 -22.66
CA ALA A 53 0.80 12.63 -21.38
C ALA A 53 0.81 14.15 -21.53
N ALA A 54 1.77 14.71 -22.27
CA ALA A 54 1.90 16.15 -22.49
C ALA A 54 0.70 16.74 -23.25
N LEU A 55 0.26 16.06 -24.31
CA LEU A 55 -0.88 16.47 -25.14
C LEU A 55 -2.19 16.49 -24.34
N HIS A 56 -2.42 15.49 -23.49
CA HIS A 56 -3.64 15.38 -22.70
C HIS A 56 -3.63 16.23 -21.42
N HIS A 57 -2.49 16.82 -21.05
CA HIS A 57 -2.35 17.63 -19.83
C HIS A 57 -1.58 18.94 -20.09
N PRO A 58 -2.05 19.82 -20.99
CA PRO A 58 -1.30 21.00 -21.43
C PRO A 58 -1.01 22.01 -20.30
N LYS A 59 -1.75 21.95 -19.19
CA LYS A 59 -1.61 22.84 -18.04
C LYS A 59 -0.80 22.24 -16.88
N ARG A 60 -0.43 20.96 -16.97
CA ARG A 60 0.27 20.24 -15.90
C ARG A 60 1.70 19.96 -16.33
N PRO A 61 2.70 20.21 -15.46
CA PRO A 61 4.08 19.92 -15.82
C PRO A 61 4.28 18.40 -15.95
N VAL A 62 4.92 18.01 -17.05
CA VAL A 62 5.39 16.64 -17.33
C VAL A 62 6.89 16.61 -17.10
N ILE A 63 7.32 15.94 -16.04
CA ILE A 63 8.71 15.85 -15.62
C ILE A 63 9.26 14.51 -16.08
N VAL A 64 10.31 14.55 -16.89
CA VAL A 64 11.05 13.37 -17.34
C VAL A 64 12.41 13.38 -16.66
N ALA A 65 12.54 12.61 -15.58
CA ALA A 65 13.78 12.52 -14.84
C ALA A 65 14.67 11.43 -15.46
N VAL A 66 15.87 11.80 -15.92
CA VAL A 66 16.76 10.90 -16.66
C VAL A 66 18.10 10.79 -15.94
N ARG A 67 18.53 9.55 -15.70
CA ARG A 67 19.79 9.27 -14.99
C ARG A 67 21.05 9.72 -15.75
N TYR A 68 21.01 9.77 -17.08
CA TYR A 68 22.15 10.19 -17.88
C TYR A 68 22.22 11.72 -17.94
N HIS A 69 23.29 12.32 -17.42
CA HIS A 69 23.44 13.79 -17.32
C HIS A 69 23.51 14.51 -18.68
N HIS A 70 23.76 13.78 -19.78
CA HIS A 70 23.87 14.34 -21.14
C HIS A 70 22.90 13.63 -22.10
N LEU A 71 21.60 13.69 -21.81
CA LEU A 71 20.58 13.05 -22.64
C LEU A 71 20.66 13.55 -24.09
N GLN A 72 20.93 12.63 -25.01
CA GLN A 72 20.89 12.80 -26.45
C GLN A 72 19.48 12.44 -26.92
N LEU A 73 18.57 13.40 -26.95
CA LEU A 73 17.26 13.18 -27.56
C LEU A 73 17.41 13.12 -29.09
N PRO A 74 16.68 12.22 -29.79
CA PRO A 74 16.75 12.09 -31.26
C PRO A 74 16.35 13.39 -31.99
N CYS A 75 15.60 14.26 -31.32
CA CYS A 75 15.44 15.68 -31.63
C CYS A 75 15.86 16.43 -30.36
N SER A 76 16.76 17.41 -30.43
CA SER A 76 17.30 18.09 -29.23
C SER A 76 16.23 18.41 -28.18
N ALA A 77 16.57 18.36 -26.88
CA ALA A 77 15.65 18.73 -25.79
C ALA A 77 14.95 20.09 -26.03
N GLU A 78 15.64 21.00 -26.72
CA GLU A 78 15.10 22.29 -27.15
C GLU A 78 13.90 22.17 -28.09
N THR A 79 13.90 21.21 -29.00
CA THR A 79 12.78 20.97 -29.93
C THR A 79 11.56 20.49 -29.15
N TRP A 80 11.75 19.53 -28.25
CA TRP A 80 10.67 19.04 -27.37
C TRP A 80 10.11 20.14 -26.47
N THR A 81 10.97 20.95 -25.87
CA THR A 81 10.55 22.04 -24.98
C THR A 81 9.77 23.12 -25.76
N LYS A 82 10.06 23.33 -27.05
CA LYS A 82 9.28 24.24 -27.92
C LYS A 82 7.93 23.66 -28.31
N THR A 83 7.88 22.39 -28.70
CA THR A 83 6.63 21.73 -29.13
C THR A 83 5.69 21.45 -27.95
N TYR A 84 6.26 21.04 -26.82
CA TYR A 84 5.56 20.65 -25.60
C TYR A 84 6.09 21.49 -24.43
N PRO A 85 5.61 22.73 -24.26
CA PRO A 85 6.13 23.66 -23.25
C PRO A 85 5.88 23.20 -21.81
N ASN A 86 4.99 22.22 -21.61
CA ASN A 86 4.75 21.59 -20.32
C ASN A 86 5.72 20.43 -20.02
N VAL A 87 6.59 20.01 -20.94
CA VAL A 87 7.57 18.94 -20.73
C VAL A 87 8.90 19.49 -20.24
N GLN A 88 9.45 18.90 -19.18
CA GLN A 88 10.74 19.25 -18.60
C GLN A 88 11.60 18.00 -18.44
N PHE A 89 12.77 17.99 -19.08
CA PHE A 89 13.79 16.98 -18.86
C PHE A 89 14.71 17.45 -17.73
N ILE A 90 14.89 16.61 -16.70
CA ILE A 90 15.73 16.94 -15.55
C ILE A 90 16.70 15.79 -15.23
N PRO A 91 17.91 16.09 -14.73
CA PRO A 91 18.83 15.05 -14.31
C PRO A 91 18.28 14.29 -13.08
N LEU A 92 18.45 12.97 -13.09
CA LEU A 92 18.06 12.08 -12.00
C LEU A 92 19.30 11.56 -11.27
N ASP A 93 19.67 12.24 -10.17
CA ASP A 93 20.57 11.66 -9.17
C ASP A 93 19.77 10.82 -8.18
N ILE A 94 20.06 9.52 -8.13
CA ILE A 94 19.32 8.55 -7.31
C ILE A 94 19.42 8.88 -5.82
N PHE A 95 20.59 9.32 -5.34
CA PHE A 95 20.81 9.60 -3.92
C PHE A 95 20.11 10.89 -3.48
N GLU A 96 20.19 11.94 -4.30
CA GLU A 96 19.46 13.20 -4.05
C GLU A 96 17.95 12.98 -4.10
N TRP A 97 17.47 12.15 -5.03
CA TRP A 97 16.05 11.85 -5.13
C TRP A 97 15.53 11.19 -3.85
N MET A 98 16.31 10.28 -3.27
CA MET A 98 15.99 9.58 -2.03
C MET A 98 16.21 10.42 -0.76
N GLU A 99 16.81 11.60 -0.86
CA GLU A 99 17.05 12.48 0.30
C GLU A 99 15.77 12.76 1.09
N GLY A 100 15.88 12.70 2.41
CA GLY A 100 14.75 12.92 3.32
C GLY A 100 13.77 11.74 3.43
N THR A 101 14.09 10.56 2.86
CA THR A 101 13.27 9.34 2.99
C THR A 101 13.97 8.28 3.83
N VAL A 102 13.17 7.38 4.43
CA VAL A 102 13.67 6.20 5.15
C VAL A 102 14.62 5.37 4.28
N VAL A 103 14.38 5.32 2.97
CA VAL A 103 15.08 4.47 2.01
C VAL A 103 16.56 4.85 1.84
N LYS A 104 16.90 6.14 1.90
CA LYS A 104 18.30 6.61 1.70
C LYS A 104 19.27 5.92 2.66
N LEU A 105 18.90 5.81 3.93
CA LEU A 105 19.74 5.21 4.97
C LEU A 105 20.03 3.72 4.70
N TRP A 106 19.12 3.03 4.02
CA TRP A 106 19.21 1.58 3.82
C TRP A 106 19.87 1.22 2.50
N LEU A 107 19.60 1.97 1.42
CA LEU A 107 20.17 1.70 0.11
C LEU A 107 21.60 2.21 -0.06
N SER A 108 22.01 3.20 0.75
CA SER A 108 23.40 3.71 0.79
C SER A 108 24.44 2.64 1.17
N LYS A 109 24.03 1.50 1.73
CA LYS A 109 24.92 0.35 1.99
C LYS A 109 25.19 -0.53 0.74
N GLY A 110 25.01 0.02 -0.46
CA GLY A 110 25.24 -0.67 -1.72
C GLY A 110 24.26 -1.81 -2.01
N MET A 111 23.08 -1.80 -1.38
CA MET A 111 22.12 -2.90 -1.47
C MET A 111 21.47 -3.01 -2.86
N LEU A 112 21.11 -1.87 -3.46
CA LEU A 112 20.67 -1.83 -4.87
C LEU A 112 21.75 -2.39 -5.81
N GLN A 113 23.02 -2.08 -5.52
CA GLN A 113 24.15 -2.51 -6.34
C GLN A 113 24.40 -4.02 -6.29
N LYS A 114 23.88 -4.72 -5.27
CA LYS A 114 23.96 -6.18 -5.17
C LYS A 114 22.79 -6.90 -5.84
N SER A 115 21.77 -6.17 -6.30
CA SER A 115 20.62 -6.79 -6.94
C SER A 115 20.94 -7.28 -8.36
N ARG A 116 20.30 -8.38 -8.77
CA ARG A 116 20.31 -8.84 -10.18
C ARG A 116 19.44 -7.95 -11.08
N PHE A 117 18.43 -7.30 -10.52
CA PHE A 117 17.50 -6.42 -11.22
C PHE A 117 17.67 -4.97 -10.74
N LYS A 118 18.88 -4.43 -10.84
CA LYS A 118 19.22 -3.11 -10.25
C LYS A 118 18.33 -2.00 -10.78
N THR A 119 18.17 -1.93 -12.09
CA THR A 119 17.38 -0.89 -12.77
C THR A 119 15.90 -0.97 -12.40
N ALA A 120 15.29 -2.14 -12.52
CA ALA A 120 13.88 -2.34 -12.15
C ALA A 120 13.60 -1.98 -10.69
N HIS A 121 14.40 -2.50 -9.74
CA HIS A 121 14.23 -2.14 -8.33
C HIS A 121 14.51 -0.67 -8.05
N THR A 122 15.41 -0.02 -8.80
CA THR A 122 15.64 1.43 -8.65
C THR A 122 14.38 2.19 -9.11
N SER A 123 13.80 1.83 -10.24
CA SER A 123 12.54 2.40 -10.74
C SER A 123 11.37 2.17 -9.77
N ASP A 124 11.22 0.96 -9.23
CA ASP A 124 10.19 0.60 -8.23
C ASP A 124 10.27 1.44 -6.96
N ILE A 125 11.47 1.81 -6.54
CA ILE A 125 11.67 2.61 -5.34
C ILE A 125 11.45 4.09 -5.65
N LEU A 126 12.02 4.56 -6.75
CA LEU A 126 11.94 5.97 -7.11
C LEU A 126 10.51 6.41 -7.44
N ARG A 127 9.64 5.55 -7.98
CA ARG A 127 8.22 5.89 -8.18
C ARG A 127 7.51 6.24 -6.87
N TYR A 128 7.72 5.45 -5.81
CA TYR A 128 7.14 5.73 -4.49
C TYR A 128 7.77 6.96 -3.85
N VAL A 129 9.09 7.13 -3.95
CA VAL A 129 9.80 8.32 -3.44
C VAL A 129 9.29 9.59 -4.13
N THR A 130 9.09 9.54 -5.45
CA THR A 130 8.61 10.67 -6.26
C THR A 130 7.23 11.12 -5.79
N LEU A 131 6.28 10.20 -5.70
CA LEU A 131 4.93 10.52 -5.24
C LEU A 131 4.89 10.93 -3.76
N PHE A 132 5.71 10.33 -2.91
CA PHE A 132 5.81 10.75 -1.51
C PHE A 132 6.31 12.20 -1.38
N LYS A 133 7.34 12.58 -2.15
CA LYS A 133 7.96 13.92 -2.05
C LYS A 133 7.17 15.01 -2.77
N TYR A 134 6.61 14.71 -3.93
CA TYR A 134 6.05 15.72 -4.83
C TYR A 134 4.55 15.57 -5.08
N GLY A 135 3.95 14.42 -4.74
CA GLY A 135 2.58 14.08 -5.14
C GLY A 135 2.46 13.99 -6.67
N GLY A 136 1.22 13.96 -7.18
CA GLY A 136 0.93 13.98 -8.61
C GLY A 136 0.72 12.60 -9.22
N LEU A 137 1.06 12.47 -10.51
CA LEU A 137 0.90 11.25 -11.31
C LEU A 137 2.26 10.63 -11.62
N TYR A 138 2.43 9.34 -11.39
CA TYR A 138 3.53 8.56 -11.91
C TYR A 138 3.03 7.65 -13.03
N LEU A 139 3.76 7.63 -14.14
CA LEU A 139 3.50 6.76 -15.29
C LEU A 139 4.79 6.04 -15.69
N ASP A 140 4.72 4.73 -15.89
CA ASP A 140 5.80 3.99 -16.55
C ASP A 140 5.99 4.54 -17.98
N THR A 141 7.23 4.49 -18.47
CA THR A 141 7.58 5.03 -19.79
C THR A 141 7.01 4.23 -20.98
N ASP A 142 6.16 3.24 -20.72
CA ASP A 142 5.42 2.49 -21.73
C ASP A 142 3.89 2.61 -21.59
N VAL A 143 3.42 3.58 -20.79
CA VAL A 143 2.00 3.92 -20.66
C VAL A 143 1.62 5.01 -21.67
N ILE A 144 0.66 4.71 -22.54
CA ILE A 144 0.05 5.71 -23.44
C ILE A 144 -1.19 6.31 -22.76
N VAL A 145 -1.21 7.63 -22.66
CA VAL A 145 -2.33 8.40 -22.13
C VAL A 145 -3.32 8.71 -23.26
N MET A 146 -4.56 8.26 -23.09
CA MET A 146 -5.62 8.42 -24.10
C MET A 146 -6.64 9.50 -23.74
N ARG A 147 -6.60 10.02 -22.51
CA ARG A 147 -7.49 11.08 -22.01
C ARG A 147 -6.87 11.78 -20.80
N PRO A 148 -7.31 13.00 -20.46
CA PRO A 148 -6.88 13.66 -19.23
C PRO A 148 -7.19 12.82 -17.99
N MET A 149 -6.30 12.92 -17.00
CA MET A 149 -6.34 12.24 -15.70
C MET A 149 -6.16 13.23 -14.54
N ASP A 150 -6.48 14.51 -14.77
CA ASP A 150 -6.36 15.58 -13.77
C ASP A 150 -7.29 15.40 -12.57
N ASP A 151 -8.36 14.63 -12.74
CA ASP A 151 -9.34 14.27 -11.72
C ASP A 151 -8.90 13.08 -10.84
N LEU A 152 -7.85 12.34 -11.24
CA LEU A 152 -7.35 11.23 -10.44
C LEU A 152 -6.64 11.70 -9.18
N LEU A 153 -7.11 11.20 -8.03
CA LEU A 153 -6.56 11.47 -6.72
C LEU A 153 -6.45 10.15 -5.94
N ASN A 154 -5.28 9.88 -5.35
CA ASN A 154 -5.03 8.70 -4.50
C ASN A 154 -5.48 7.37 -5.15
N ALA A 155 -5.07 7.16 -6.41
CA ALA A 155 -5.48 6.05 -7.25
C ALA A 155 -4.29 5.20 -7.70
N VAL A 156 -4.55 3.93 -7.99
CA VAL A 156 -3.59 2.97 -8.56
C VAL A 156 -4.25 2.21 -9.71
N GLY A 157 -3.45 1.84 -10.72
CA GLY A 157 -3.91 0.95 -11.79
C GLY A 157 -4.19 -0.46 -11.26
N LEU A 158 -5.21 -1.13 -11.80
CA LEU A 158 -5.47 -2.55 -11.54
C LEU A 158 -4.92 -3.39 -12.70
N GLU A 159 -4.29 -4.52 -12.38
CA GLU A 159 -3.75 -5.45 -13.37
C GLU A 159 -4.68 -6.66 -13.57
N GLY A 160 -5.07 -6.90 -14.83
CA GLY A 160 -5.88 -8.05 -15.27
C GLY A 160 -7.38 -7.78 -15.36
N TYR A 161 -8.09 -8.64 -16.11
CA TYR A 161 -9.56 -8.65 -16.21
C TYR A 161 -10.23 -9.07 -14.90
N THR A 162 -9.56 -9.91 -14.13
CA THR A 162 -9.86 -10.18 -12.72
C THR A 162 -8.87 -9.37 -11.91
N PRO A 163 -9.28 -8.48 -10.99
CA PRO A 163 -8.37 -7.68 -10.18
C PRO A 163 -7.55 -8.59 -9.25
N SER A 164 -6.44 -9.11 -9.77
CA SER A 164 -5.50 -9.97 -9.03
C SER A 164 -4.49 -9.15 -8.23
N GLY A 165 -4.37 -7.85 -8.52
CA GLY A 165 -3.50 -6.93 -7.79
C GLY A 165 -3.56 -5.51 -8.33
N ALA A 166 -3.09 -4.58 -7.50
CA ALA A 166 -2.78 -3.22 -7.93
C ALA A 166 -1.39 -3.20 -8.59
N ALA A 167 -1.31 -2.56 -9.76
CA ALA A 167 -0.09 -2.29 -10.48
C ALA A 167 0.56 -1.00 -9.96
N ASN A 168 1.89 -0.91 -10.07
CA ASN A 168 2.64 0.28 -9.70
C ASN A 168 3.13 1.08 -10.93
N GLY A 169 2.63 0.79 -12.13
CA GLY A 169 2.98 1.50 -13.36
C GLY A 169 2.13 2.74 -13.68
N VAL A 170 0.96 2.87 -13.03
CA VAL A 170 0.11 4.07 -13.09
C VAL A 170 -0.39 4.35 -11.68
N MET A 171 0.01 5.48 -11.11
CA MET A 171 -0.34 5.85 -9.74
C MET A 171 -0.56 7.36 -9.62
N ALA A 172 -1.56 7.77 -8.85
CA ALA A 172 -1.88 9.15 -8.54
C ALA A 172 -1.92 9.31 -7.01
N PHE A 173 -1.13 10.18 -6.40
CA PHE A 173 -1.20 10.39 -4.95
C PHE A 173 -0.92 11.83 -4.56
N THR A 174 -1.58 12.30 -3.49
CA THR A 174 -1.20 13.55 -2.86
C THR A 174 0.19 13.44 -2.25
N LYS A 175 0.90 14.58 -2.18
CA LYS A 175 2.19 14.65 -1.50
C LYS A 175 2.07 14.12 -0.06
N GLN A 176 3.08 13.36 0.37
CA GLN A 176 3.15 12.72 1.69
C GLN A 176 1.98 11.77 2.02
N HIS A 177 1.30 11.23 1.01
CA HIS A 177 0.22 10.28 1.26
C HIS A 177 0.71 9.07 2.07
N PRO A 178 0.00 8.65 3.15
CA PRO A 178 0.47 7.59 4.02
C PRO A 178 0.68 6.23 3.33
N VAL A 179 -0.08 5.93 2.27
CA VAL A 179 0.13 4.72 1.46
C VAL A 179 1.53 4.72 0.83
N MET A 180 2.01 5.87 0.33
CA MET A 180 3.36 5.98 -0.23
C MET A 180 4.44 5.80 0.84
N SER A 181 4.25 6.37 2.04
CA SER A 181 5.14 6.11 3.17
C SER A 181 5.16 4.61 3.51
N GLY A 182 4.01 3.96 3.54
CA GLY A 182 3.88 2.53 3.81
C GLY A 182 4.60 1.67 2.77
N CYS A 183 4.50 2.02 1.48
CA CYS A 183 5.20 1.34 0.41
C CYS A 183 6.71 1.43 0.61
N LEU A 184 7.23 2.62 0.94
CA LEU A 184 8.66 2.84 1.21
C LEU A 184 9.13 2.03 2.44
N ASP A 185 8.35 2.02 3.52
CA ASP A 185 8.65 1.23 4.71
C ASP A 185 8.65 -0.27 4.42
N GLU A 186 7.68 -0.76 3.64
CA GLU A 186 7.61 -2.17 3.27
C GLU A 186 8.80 -2.60 2.41
N VAL A 187 9.21 -1.77 1.44
CA VAL A 187 10.43 -1.99 0.65
C VAL A 187 11.64 -2.13 1.58
N VAL A 188 11.83 -1.17 2.49
CA VAL A 188 12.94 -1.17 3.45
C VAL A 188 12.93 -2.46 4.29
N GLN A 189 11.78 -2.84 4.83
CA GLN A 189 11.66 -4.05 5.64
C GLN A 189 12.03 -5.31 4.86
N ARG A 190 11.54 -5.46 3.62
CA ARG A 190 11.86 -6.62 2.76
C ARG A 190 13.35 -6.68 2.43
N VAL A 191 13.94 -5.52 2.10
CA VAL A 191 15.37 -5.38 1.79
C VAL A 191 16.22 -5.77 3.01
N ILE A 192 15.89 -5.27 4.20
CA ILE A 192 16.57 -5.63 5.45
C ILE A 192 16.43 -7.13 5.73
N LYS A 193 15.22 -7.71 5.67
CA LYS A 193 15.02 -9.15 5.89
C LYS A 193 15.93 -9.99 5.00
N LYS A 194 15.98 -9.68 3.71
CA LYS A 194 16.87 -10.35 2.76
C LYS A 194 18.34 -10.21 3.15
N PHE A 195 18.78 -9.02 3.55
CA PHE A 195 20.15 -8.79 4.02
C PHE A 195 20.50 -9.60 5.27
N CYS A 196 19.54 -9.75 6.16
CA CYS A 196 19.67 -10.53 7.39
C CYS A 196 19.53 -12.05 7.16
N GLY A 197 19.34 -12.51 5.92
CA GLY A 197 19.10 -13.93 5.59
C GLY A 197 17.76 -14.45 6.11
N MET A 198 16.80 -13.55 6.34
CA MET A 198 15.48 -13.87 6.90
C MET A 198 14.43 -14.03 5.80
N ASN A 199 13.46 -14.91 6.04
CA ASN A 199 12.28 -15.04 5.16
C ASN A 199 11.33 -13.84 5.33
N ASN A 200 10.58 -13.50 4.28
CA ASN A 200 9.63 -12.38 4.30
C ASN A 200 8.56 -12.49 5.40
N THR A 201 8.20 -13.72 5.78
CA THR A 201 7.21 -14.03 6.82
C THR A 201 7.74 -13.88 8.25
N GLN A 202 9.06 -13.81 8.44
CA GLN A 202 9.65 -13.67 9.76
C GLN A 202 9.62 -12.19 10.20
N PRO A 203 9.22 -11.90 11.45
CA PRO A 203 9.25 -10.53 11.97
C PRO A 203 10.70 -10.10 12.24
N LEU A 204 11.05 -8.88 11.82
CA LEU A 204 12.31 -8.25 12.20
C LEU A 204 12.28 -7.94 13.71
N ARG A 205 13.26 -8.45 14.46
CA ARG A 205 13.43 -8.21 15.90
C ARG A 205 14.87 -7.81 16.21
N PRO A 206 15.11 -6.97 17.24
CA PRO A 206 16.46 -6.71 17.74
C PRO A 206 17.19 -8.03 18.00
N GLY A 207 18.44 -8.16 17.53
CA GLY A 207 19.27 -9.36 17.70
C GLY A 207 19.11 -10.45 16.63
N ASN A 208 18.01 -10.48 15.88
CA ASN A 208 17.80 -11.49 14.82
C ASN A 208 18.56 -11.15 13.52
N CYS A 209 19.13 -9.95 13.42
CA CYS A 209 20.00 -9.56 12.32
C CYS A 209 21.40 -9.23 12.86
N LYS A 210 22.34 -10.18 12.72
CA LYS A 210 23.71 -10.04 13.23
C LYS A 210 24.48 -8.86 12.62
N ASN A 211 24.10 -8.43 11.42
CA ASN A 211 24.79 -7.40 10.63
C ASN A 211 24.20 -5.98 10.77
N LEU A 212 23.24 -5.78 11.69
CA LEU A 212 22.59 -4.49 11.87
C LEU A 212 22.45 -4.16 13.37
N GLN A 213 23.42 -3.43 13.93
CA GLN A 213 23.40 -2.93 15.31
C GLN A 213 22.78 -1.53 15.46
N LEU A 214 22.19 -0.95 14.41
CA LEU A 214 21.70 0.42 14.42
C LEU A 214 20.20 0.53 14.14
N LEU A 215 19.55 1.17 15.13
CA LEU A 215 18.42 2.10 15.06
C LEU A 215 17.03 1.62 15.50
N PRO A 216 16.26 2.55 16.12
CA PRO A 216 15.22 2.25 17.09
C PRO A 216 13.95 1.70 16.45
N THR A 217 13.45 0.66 17.11
CA THR A 217 12.04 0.36 17.36
C THR A 217 11.03 0.56 16.22
N ARG A 218 10.56 -0.59 15.71
CA ARG A 218 9.13 -0.93 15.58
C ARG A 218 8.26 0.18 14.98
N MET A 219 8.04 0.13 13.67
CA MET A 219 6.76 0.56 13.10
C MET A 219 6.05 -0.64 12.48
N PRO A 220 5.27 -1.41 13.25
CA PRO A 220 4.24 -2.25 12.70
C PRO A 220 3.14 -1.32 12.21
N MET A 221 3.28 -0.95 10.96
CA MET A 221 2.32 -0.19 10.20
C MET A 221 1.31 -1.18 9.60
N LEU A 222 0.06 -0.75 9.43
CA LEU A 222 -0.81 -1.42 8.46
C LEU A 222 -0.07 -1.48 7.12
N SER A 223 -0.13 -2.61 6.42
CA SER A 223 0.48 -2.67 5.09
C SER A 223 -0.18 -1.65 4.15
N PRO A 224 0.48 -1.24 3.06
CA PRO A 224 -0.12 -0.38 2.04
C PRO A 224 -1.48 -0.88 1.57
N LYS A 225 -1.63 -2.19 1.36
CA LYS A 225 -2.91 -2.83 1.02
C LYS A 225 -3.99 -2.53 2.08
N GLN A 226 -3.62 -2.64 3.36
CA GLN A 226 -4.54 -2.38 4.46
C GLN A 226 -4.90 -0.90 4.60
N LEU A 227 -3.95 -0.02 4.31
CA LEU A 227 -4.21 1.42 4.27
C LEU A 227 -5.18 1.77 3.13
N CYS A 228 -4.98 1.25 1.91
CA CYS A 228 -5.93 1.42 0.81
C CYS A 228 -7.34 0.90 1.15
N ALA A 229 -7.44 -0.23 1.86
CA ALA A 229 -8.73 -0.75 2.32
C ALA A 229 -9.46 0.24 3.24
N VAL A 230 -8.75 0.79 4.23
CA VAL A 230 -9.31 1.79 5.16
C VAL A 230 -9.71 3.08 4.45
N GLU A 231 -8.85 3.59 3.57
CA GLU A 231 -9.12 4.77 2.75
C GLU A 231 -10.35 4.57 1.86
N SER A 232 -10.43 3.45 1.16
CA SER A 232 -11.56 3.15 0.27
C SER A 232 -12.88 3.11 1.05
N ALA A 233 -12.90 2.54 2.26
CA ALA A 233 -14.07 2.55 3.12
C ALA A 233 -14.44 3.96 3.58
N ALA A 234 -13.45 4.77 3.95
CA ALA A 234 -13.63 6.14 4.43
C ALA A 234 -14.21 7.07 3.36
N LEU A 235 -13.66 7.01 2.14
CA LEU A 235 -14.09 7.81 0.99
C LEU A 235 -15.52 7.49 0.56
N HIS A 236 -15.90 6.21 0.55
CA HIS A 236 -17.24 5.79 0.14
C HIS A 236 -18.31 5.90 1.24
N HIS A 237 -17.91 6.18 2.49
CA HIS A 237 -18.81 6.33 3.63
C HIS A 237 -18.47 7.56 4.48
N PRO A 238 -18.49 8.78 3.90
CA PRO A 238 -18.06 9.99 4.60
C PRO A 238 -18.89 10.33 5.84
N LYS A 239 -20.12 9.81 5.93
CA LYS A 239 -21.03 10.00 7.07
C LYS A 239 -20.94 8.92 8.15
N ARG A 240 -20.10 7.88 7.96
CA ARG A 240 -19.91 6.80 8.93
C ARG A 240 -18.52 6.84 9.52
N SER A 241 -18.42 6.44 10.79
CA SER A 241 -17.13 6.18 11.42
C SER A 241 -16.54 4.87 10.91
N VAL A 242 -15.35 4.95 10.32
CA VAL A 242 -14.51 3.80 9.96
C VAL A 242 -13.58 3.51 11.14
N VAL A 243 -13.84 2.41 11.84
CA VAL A 243 -13.11 2.05 13.06
C VAL A 243 -12.11 0.95 12.76
N VAL A 244 -10.82 1.26 12.88
CA VAL A 244 -9.72 0.30 12.73
C VAL A 244 -9.28 -0.18 14.11
N ALA A 245 -9.64 -1.41 14.45
CA ALA A 245 -9.33 -2.01 15.74
C ALA A 245 -8.01 -2.80 15.72
N VAL A 246 -7.09 -2.47 16.63
CA VAL A 246 -5.73 -3.01 16.66
C VAL A 246 -5.38 -3.60 18.02
N THR A 247 -4.75 -4.79 18.05
CA THR A 247 -4.36 -5.44 19.32
C THR A 247 -2.99 -4.98 19.80
N ASN A 248 -2.80 -4.94 21.13
CA ASN A 248 -1.71 -4.30 21.90
C ASN A 248 -0.26 -4.69 21.52
N LYS A 249 -0.02 -5.65 20.62
CA LYS A 249 1.35 -6.17 20.40
C LYS A 249 2.27 -5.26 19.59
N PHE A 250 1.75 -4.21 18.95
CA PHE A 250 2.46 -3.70 17.77
C PHE A 250 2.34 -2.20 17.47
N LEU A 251 1.85 -1.32 18.33
CA LEU A 251 1.53 0.03 17.83
C LEU A 251 2.06 1.17 18.69
N GLN A 252 3.15 1.79 18.22
CA GLN A 252 3.36 3.22 18.39
C GLN A 252 2.62 3.93 17.25
N LEU A 253 1.38 4.29 17.55
CA LEU A 253 0.41 4.96 16.69
C LEU A 253 0.62 6.47 16.38
N PRO A 254 1.51 7.28 16.99
CA PRO A 254 1.31 8.74 16.96
C PRO A 254 1.35 9.42 15.57
N ILE A 255 2.33 9.11 14.73
CA ILE A 255 2.61 9.92 13.52
C ILE A 255 1.58 9.63 12.42
N ILE A 256 1.30 8.36 12.18
CA ILE A 256 0.37 7.92 11.13
C ILE A 256 -1.06 8.26 11.52
N LEU A 257 -1.44 8.10 12.80
CA LEU A 257 -2.78 8.52 13.24
C LEU A 257 -3.03 10.00 13.02
N LYS A 258 -2.01 10.84 13.25
CA LYS A 258 -2.14 12.27 13.02
C LYS A 258 -2.42 12.56 11.55
N SER A 259 -1.58 12.03 10.64
CA SER A 259 -1.78 12.23 9.19
C SER A 259 -3.09 11.63 8.67
N TRP A 260 -3.51 10.47 9.16
CA TRP A 260 -4.77 9.83 8.77
C TRP A 260 -5.99 10.56 9.30
N SER A 261 -5.97 11.03 10.55
CA SER A 261 -7.10 11.76 11.13
C SER A 261 -7.26 13.14 10.50
N GLU A 262 -6.15 13.77 10.06
CA GLU A 262 -6.18 15.02 9.30
C GLU A 262 -6.73 14.81 7.88
N MET A 263 -6.40 13.69 7.22
CA MET A 263 -6.83 13.40 5.85
C MET A 263 -8.24 12.79 5.77
N TYR A 264 -8.60 11.97 6.73
CA TYR A 264 -9.85 11.20 6.80
C TYR A 264 -10.51 11.39 8.17
N PRO A 265 -11.31 12.45 8.37
CA PRO A 265 -11.87 12.79 9.68
C PRO A 265 -12.86 11.76 10.22
N ASN A 266 -13.36 10.88 9.34
CA ASN A 266 -14.25 9.78 9.69
C ASN A 266 -13.52 8.47 10.02
N VAL A 267 -12.18 8.44 10.03
CA VAL A 267 -11.38 7.26 10.40
C VAL A 267 -10.91 7.37 11.84
N MET A 268 -11.09 6.29 12.61
CA MET A 268 -10.66 6.19 14.00
C MET A 268 -9.88 4.90 14.21
N PHE A 269 -8.76 4.99 14.93
CA PHE A 269 -7.99 3.82 15.31
C PHE A 269 -8.11 3.60 16.80
N ILE A 270 -8.47 2.37 17.19
CA ILE A 270 -8.71 2.02 18.58
C ILE A 270 -7.85 0.84 19.01
N LYS A 271 -7.31 0.95 20.22
CA LYS A 271 -6.65 -0.18 20.87
C LYS A 271 -7.72 -1.15 21.36
N LEU A 272 -7.68 -2.37 20.87
CA LEU A 272 -8.62 -3.42 21.22
C LEU A 272 -8.03 -4.34 22.30
N ASP A 273 -8.72 -4.40 23.44
CA ASP A 273 -8.57 -5.45 24.43
C ASP A 273 -9.61 -6.54 24.16
N ILE A 274 -9.17 -7.75 23.80
CA ILE A 274 -10.09 -8.83 23.37
C ILE A 274 -11.03 -9.23 24.51
N VAL A 275 -10.56 -9.25 25.76
CA VAL A 275 -11.38 -9.66 26.90
C VAL A 275 -12.50 -8.65 27.11
N GLN A 276 -12.17 -7.37 27.11
CA GLN A 276 -13.17 -6.29 27.23
C GLN A 276 -14.11 -6.28 26.02
N TRP A 277 -13.57 -6.47 24.82
CA TRP A 277 -14.36 -6.45 23.57
C TRP A 277 -15.38 -7.57 23.51
N LEU A 278 -15.11 -8.73 24.12
CA LEU A 278 -16.05 -9.86 24.17
C LEU A 278 -17.00 -9.82 25.37
N SER A 279 -16.84 -8.88 26.31
CA SER A 279 -17.66 -8.79 27.53
C SER A 279 -19.17 -8.72 27.20
N GLY A 280 -20.01 -9.50 27.89
CA GLY A 280 -21.45 -9.54 27.61
C GLY A 280 -21.84 -10.33 26.35
N THR A 281 -20.92 -11.15 25.82
CA THR A 281 -21.23 -12.13 24.76
C THR A 281 -20.97 -13.54 25.29
N ILE A 282 -21.58 -14.54 24.64
CA ILE A 282 -21.30 -15.96 24.91
C ILE A 282 -19.84 -16.34 24.67
N LEU A 283 -19.07 -15.55 23.91
CA LEU A 283 -17.65 -15.79 23.66
C LEU A 283 -16.76 -15.37 24.83
N GLN A 284 -17.26 -14.57 25.79
CA GLN A 284 -16.49 -14.17 26.98
C GLN A 284 -16.06 -15.37 27.81
N SER A 285 -16.99 -16.30 28.08
CA SER A 285 -16.73 -17.53 28.84
C SER A 285 -15.99 -18.59 28.02
N TRP A 286 -15.99 -18.47 26.70
CA TRP A 286 -15.19 -19.31 25.81
C TRP A 286 -13.71 -18.88 25.80
N LEU A 287 -13.43 -17.58 25.81
CA LEU A 287 -12.07 -17.03 25.80
C LEU A 287 -11.25 -17.51 27.02
N SER A 288 -11.89 -17.61 28.19
CA SER A 288 -11.24 -18.05 29.44
C SER A 288 -10.74 -19.50 29.42
N LYS A 289 -11.19 -20.32 28.44
CA LYS A 289 -10.70 -21.70 28.24
C LYS A 289 -9.35 -21.78 27.53
N ASN A 290 -8.75 -20.62 27.24
CA ASN A 290 -7.47 -20.43 26.57
C ASN A 290 -7.31 -21.18 25.23
N LEU A 291 -8.41 -21.30 24.48
CA LEU A 291 -8.45 -22.03 23.21
C LEU A 291 -7.75 -21.27 22.06
N LEU A 292 -7.74 -19.94 22.09
CA LEU A 292 -7.01 -19.12 21.11
C LEU A 292 -5.50 -19.28 21.23
N ASP A 293 -4.97 -19.39 22.45
CA ASP A 293 -3.52 -19.58 22.68
C ASP A 293 -3.04 -20.94 22.19
N LYS A 294 -3.90 -21.96 22.24
CA LYS A 294 -3.60 -23.32 21.78
C LYS A 294 -3.77 -23.50 20.27
N SER A 295 -4.27 -22.48 19.57
CA SER A 295 -4.56 -22.61 18.14
C SER A 295 -3.32 -22.35 17.26
N PRO A 296 -3.06 -23.19 16.25
CA PRO A 296 -2.01 -22.92 15.26
C PRO A 296 -2.33 -21.69 14.37
N PHE A 297 -3.59 -21.24 14.33
CA PHE A 297 -4.04 -20.08 13.54
C PHE A 297 -4.58 -18.95 14.42
N LYS A 298 -3.86 -18.64 15.51
CA LYS A 298 -4.28 -17.67 16.54
C LYS A 298 -4.77 -16.34 15.97
N THR A 299 -4.11 -15.77 14.96
CA THR A 299 -4.49 -14.48 14.37
C THR A 299 -5.81 -14.56 13.62
N ALA A 300 -5.97 -15.53 12.72
CA ALA A 300 -7.17 -15.70 11.91
C ALA A 300 -8.39 -15.96 12.81
N HIS A 301 -8.25 -16.88 13.77
CA HIS A 301 -9.32 -17.18 14.70
C HIS A 301 -9.66 -16.05 15.67
N SER A 302 -8.67 -15.23 16.06
CA SER A 302 -8.97 -14.02 16.84
C SER A 302 -9.81 -13.04 16.00
N SER A 303 -9.53 -12.91 14.71
CA SER A 303 -10.32 -12.09 13.79
C SER A 303 -11.76 -12.61 13.66
N ASP A 304 -11.95 -13.92 13.51
CA ASP A 304 -13.27 -14.57 13.42
C ASP A 304 -14.11 -14.33 14.68
N VAL A 305 -13.52 -14.46 15.85
CA VAL A 305 -14.19 -14.21 17.13
C VAL A 305 -14.59 -12.73 17.26
N LEU A 306 -13.67 -11.83 16.91
CA LEU A 306 -13.91 -10.38 17.04
C LEU A 306 -14.93 -9.86 16.03
N ARG A 307 -14.96 -10.36 14.79
CA ARG A 307 -15.90 -9.89 13.76
C ARG A 307 -17.35 -10.14 14.14
N TYR A 308 -17.68 -11.36 14.58
CA TYR A 308 -19.05 -11.71 14.97
C TYR A 308 -19.48 -10.97 16.24
N ALA A 309 -18.60 -10.89 17.24
CA ALA A 309 -18.89 -10.17 18.46
C ALA A 309 -19.10 -8.66 18.20
N THR A 310 -18.30 -8.07 17.30
CA THR A 310 -18.41 -6.65 16.93
C THR A 310 -19.75 -6.38 16.25
N LEU A 311 -20.10 -7.15 15.22
CA LEU A 311 -21.39 -7.00 14.53
C LEU A 311 -22.58 -7.30 15.44
N PHE A 312 -22.48 -8.28 16.34
CA PHE A 312 -23.53 -8.54 17.31
C PHE A 312 -23.76 -7.35 18.26
N LYS A 313 -22.69 -6.74 18.77
CA LYS A 313 -22.78 -5.64 19.75
C LYS A 313 -23.17 -4.31 19.16
N TYR A 314 -22.66 -4.00 17.98
CA TYR A 314 -22.74 -2.64 17.39
C TYR A 314 -23.56 -2.61 16.10
N GLY A 315 -23.74 -3.75 15.43
CA GLY A 315 -24.26 -3.78 14.07
C GLY A 315 -23.32 -3.07 13.09
N GLY A 316 -23.87 -2.66 11.94
CA GLY A 316 -23.12 -1.95 10.91
C GLY A 316 -22.39 -2.91 9.98
N PHE A 317 -21.18 -2.52 9.57
CA PHE A 317 -20.36 -3.24 8.61
C PHE A 317 -19.10 -3.81 9.26
N TYR A 318 -18.73 -5.01 8.82
CA TYR A 318 -17.40 -5.57 9.03
C TYR A 318 -16.74 -5.78 7.68
N LEU A 319 -15.49 -5.34 7.55
CA LEU A 319 -14.66 -5.53 6.38
C LEU A 319 -13.30 -6.04 6.84
N ASP A 320 -12.80 -7.10 6.21
CA ASP A 320 -11.41 -7.48 6.35
C ASP A 320 -10.52 -6.35 5.84
N THR A 321 -9.36 -6.16 6.47
CA THR A 321 -8.43 -5.07 6.13
C THR A 321 -7.80 -5.23 4.75
N ASP A 322 -8.24 -6.15 3.94
CA ASP A 322 -7.73 -6.39 2.60
C ASP A 322 -8.83 -6.41 1.54
N VAL A 323 -10.01 -5.89 1.91
CA VAL A 323 -11.17 -5.60 1.05
C VAL A 323 -11.15 -4.13 0.62
N ILE A 324 -11.21 -3.88 -0.69
CA ILE A 324 -11.36 -2.52 -1.25
C ILE A 324 -12.84 -2.24 -1.49
N VAL A 325 -13.32 -1.10 -0.98
CA VAL A 325 -14.68 -0.61 -1.19
C VAL A 325 -14.71 0.22 -2.46
N MET A 326 -15.52 -0.20 -3.43
CA MET A 326 -15.62 0.45 -4.75
C MET A 326 -16.83 1.38 -4.88
N ARG A 327 -17.79 1.31 -3.95
CA ARG A 327 -18.99 2.14 -3.90
C ARG A 327 -19.56 2.16 -2.47
N SER A 328 -20.47 3.10 -2.20
CA SER A 328 -21.24 3.07 -0.95
C SER A 328 -21.98 1.74 -0.80
N MET A 329 -22.01 1.24 0.43
CA MET A 329 -22.71 0.02 0.86
C MET A 329 -23.87 0.34 1.81
N ASP A 330 -24.29 1.61 1.89
CA ASP A 330 -25.30 2.09 2.84
C ASP A 330 -26.68 1.45 2.65
N ASP A 331 -26.95 0.92 1.46
CA ASP A 331 -28.16 0.18 1.10
C ASP A 331 -28.16 -1.27 1.61
N LEU A 332 -27.01 -1.79 2.05
CA LEU A 332 -26.90 -3.17 2.53
C LEU A 332 -27.36 -3.30 3.98
N VAL A 333 -28.28 -4.26 4.19
CA VAL A 333 -28.79 -4.63 5.50
C VAL A 333 -28.88 -6.15 5.58
N ASN A 334 -28.31 -6.75 6.62
CA ASN A 334 -28.30 -8.20 6.85
C ASN A 334 -27.73 -8.98 5.64
N ALA A 335 -26.56 -8.55 5.17
CA ALA A 335 -25.89 -9.10 4.00
C ALA A 335 -24.55 -9.76 4.38
N VAL A 336 -24.12 -10.72 3.56
CA VAL A 336 -22.83 -11.41 3.64
C VAL A 336 -22.18 -11.44 2.26
N GLY A 337 -20.86 -11.33 2.21
CA GLY A 337 -20.10 -11.44 0.97
C GLY A 337 -20.18 -12.86 0.40
N LEU A 338 -20.42 -12.96 -0.90
CA LEU A 338 -20.31 -14.21 -1.66
C LEU A 338 -18.87 -14.37 -2.17
N PHE A 339 -18.33 -15.58 -2.03
CA PHE A 339 -17.03 -15.97 -2.61
C PHE A 339 -17.23 -16.79 -3.88
N GLU A 340 -18.23 -17.68 -3.89
CA GLU A 340 -18.67 -18.46 -5.06
C GLU A 340 -20.21 -18.61 -5.01
N THR A 341 -20.82 -19.15 -6.08
CA THR A 341 -22.28 -19.24 -6.29
C THR A 341 -23.09 -19.77 -5.10
N LYS A 342 -22.49 -20.56 -4.21
CA LYS A 342 -23.13 -21.08 -2.98
C LYS A 342 -22.23 -21.01 -1.74
N LEU A 343 -21.14 -20.24 -1.79
CA LEU A 343 -20.21 -20.12 -0.68
C LEU A 343 -20.10 -18.66 -0.25
N ILE A 344 -20.49 -18.40 1.00
CA ILE A 344 -20.31 -17.10 1.64
C ILE A 344 -18.93 -17.01 2.30
N ASN A 345 -18.41 -15.79 2.45
CA ASN A 345 -17.19 -15.47 3.19
C ASN A 345 -17.47 -14.49 4.34
N GLY A 346 -16.55 -14.47 5.32
CA GLY A 346 -16.62 -13.57 6.48
C GLY A 346 -15.85 -12.26 6.27
N ALA A 347 -15.42 -11.97 5.04
CA ALA A 347 -14.55 -10.83 4.73
C ALA A 347 -15.34 -9.53 4.56
N ALA A 348 -16.61 -9.59 4.19
CA ALA A 348 -17.50 -8.44 4.16
C ALA A 348 -18.90 -8.84 4.66
N MET A 349 -19.41 -8.13 5.66
CA MET A 349 -20.71 -8.43 6.29
C MET A 349 -21.39 -7.16 6.75
N ALA A 350 -22.72 -7.13 6.65
CA ALA A 350 -23.57 -6.02 7.08
C ALA A 350 -24.71 -6.56 7.93
N PHE A 351 -24.81 -6.20 9.21
CA PHE A 351 -25.89 -6.71 10.06
C PHE A 351 -26.43 -5.67 11.03
N LYS A 352 -27.71 -5.78 11.36
CA LYS A 352 -28.27 -5.04 12.50
C LYS A 352 -27.66 -5.56 13.81
N LYS A 353 -27.59 -4.66 14.79
CA LYS A 353 -27.19 -5.01 16.17
C LYS A 353 -28.10 -6.14 16.70
N HIS A 354 -27.51 -7.08 17.43
CA HIS A 354 -28.18 -8.27 17.99
C HIS A 354 -28.85 -9.20 16.96
N HIS A 355 -28.41 -9.20 15.70
CA HIS A 355 -29.00 -10.09 14.71
C HIS A 355 -28.81 -11.58 15.06
N PRO A 356 -29.85 -12.43 15.00
CA PRO A 356 -29.77 -13.85 15.38
C PRO A 356 -28.69 -14.65 14.65
N TYR A 357 -28.42 -14.30 13.38
CA TYR A 357 -27.34 -14.92 12.60
C TYR A 357 -25.94 -14.72 13.26
N MET A 358 -25.65 -13.53 13.82
CA MET A 358 -24.39 -13.30 14.53
C MET A 358 -24.33 -14.12 15.82
N GLU A 359 -25.44 -14.21 16.55
CA GLU A 359 -25.55 -15.04 17.75
C GLU A 359 -25.35 -16.53 17.44
N ALA A 360 -25.97 -17.04 16.38
CA ALA A 360 -25.80 -18.41 15.90
C ALA A 360 -24.33 -18.71 15.56
N CYS A 361 -23.65 -17.80 14.86
CA CYS A 361 -22.23 -17.93 14.56
C CYS A 361 -21.35 -17.97 15.82
N MET A 362 -21.62 -17.11 16.79
CA MET A 362 -20.91 -17.14 18.07
C MET A 362 -21.20 -18.43 18.87
N ASN A 363 -22.43 -18.93 18.83
CA ASN A 363 -22.83 -20.18 19.48
C ASN A 363 -22.07 -21.37 18.91
N GLU A 364 -21.97 -21.45 17.59
CA GLU A 364 -21.21 -22.51 16.91
C GLU A 364 -19.71 -22.48 17.28
N LEU A 365 -19.10 -21.29 17.31
CA LEU A 365 -17.71 -21.12 17.76
C LEU A 365 -17.51 -21.60 19.20
N SER A 366 -18.48 -21.35 20.08
CA SER A 366 -18.40 -21.67 21.51
C SER A 366 -18.67 -23.15 21.84
N ALA A 367 -19.34 -23.89 20.95
CA ALA A 367 -19.77 -25.27 21.17
C ALA A 367 -18.58 -26.25 21.29
N LYS A 368 -18.77 -27.41 21.96
CA LYS A 368 -17.73 -28.47 22.09
C LYS A 368 -17.20 -28.97 20.73
N LYS A 369 -18.01 -28.89 19.65
CA LYS A 369 -17.61 -29.16 18.25
C LYS A 369 -16.96 -27.94 17.55
N GLY A 370 -17.03 -26.73 18.11
CA GLY A 370 -16.34 -25.52 17.64
C GLY A 370 -14.81 -25.67 17.65
N GLY A 371 -14.29 -26.59 18.48
CA GLY A 371 -12.91 -27.06 18.37
C GLY A 371 -12.57 -27.72 17.03
N HIS A 372 -13.55 -28.19 16.25
CA HIS A 372 -13.35 -28.71 14.88
C HIS A 372 -13.32 -27.59 13.82
N CYS A 373 -14.09 -26.51 14.03
CA CYS A 373 -14.03 -25.30 13.20
C CYS A 373 -12.66 -24.61 13.37
N MET A 374 -12.16 -24.52 14.61
CA MET A 374 -10.85 -23.94 14.95
C MET A 374 -9.65 -24.85 14.66
N LYS A 375 -9.88 -26.10 14.21
CA LYS A 375 -8.83 -27.07 13.81
C LYS A 375 -8.55 -27.05 12.30
N LYS A 376 -9.44 -26.46 11.49
CA LYS A 376 -9.29 -26.32 10.04
C LYS A 376 -9.43 -24.83 9.71
N GLN A 377 -8.62 -24.29 8.81
CA GLN A 377 -8.75 -22.90 8.35
C GLN A 377 -10.01 -22.74 7.47
N ARG A 378 -11.21 -22.89 8.06
CA ARG A 378 -12.48 -22.74 7.36
C ARG A 378 -12.99 -21.31 7.62
N ALA A 379 -13.13 -20.54 6.54
CA ALA A 379 -13.49 -19.11 6.56
C ALA A 379 -14.81 -18.78 7.29
N LEU A 380 -15.70 -19.76 7.46
CA LEU A 380 -16.89 -19.73 8.33
C LEU A 380 -17.17 -21.14 8.84
N CYS A 381 -17.69 -21.25 10.05
CA CYS A 381 -18.21 -22.51 10.59
C CYS A 381 -19.50 -22.93 9.83
N LEU A 382 -19.89 -24.20 9.92
CA LEU A 382 -20.90 -24.81 9.03
C LEU A 382 -22.30 -24.21 9.20
N GLU A 383 -22.70 -23.78 10.40
CA GLU A 383 -24.00 -23.12 10.62
C GLU A 383 -23.99 -21.68 10.10
N CYS A 384 -22.87 -20.96 10.19
CA CYS A 384 -22.76 -19.69 9.48
C CYS A 384 -22.92 -19.88 7.96
N LYS A 385 -22.38 -20.96 7.39
CA LYS A 385 -22.54 -21.27 5.95
C LYS A 385 -23.97 -21.68 5.55
N LYS A 386 -24.84 -22.04 6.51
CA LYS A 386 -26.22 -22.51 6.25
C LYS A 386 -27.23 -21.38 6.04
N PHE A 387 -26.79 -20.12 5.90
CA PHE A 387 -27.69 -19.06 5.47
C PHE A 387 -28.22 -19.40 4.06
N SER A 388 -29.47 -19.90 4.00
CA SER A 388 -30.15 -20.20 2.74
C SER A 388 -30.48 -18.90 2.04
N ILE A 389 -29.94 -18.68 0.85
CA ILE A 389 -30.44 -17.65 -0.08
C ILE A 389 -31.71 -18.24 -0.70
N GLU A 390 -32.79 -18.28 0.08
CA GLU A 390 -34.11 -18.61 -0.44
C GLU A 390 -34.74 -17.33 -0.98
N ASP A 391 -34.82 -17.31 -2.31
CA ASP A 391 -35.61 -16.46 -3.20
C ASP A 391 -35.55 -14.93 -2.98
N ASN A 392 -34.68 -14.28 -3.75
CA ASN A 392 -34.95 -12.94 -4.26
C ASN A 392 -34.32 -12.80 -5.64
N THR A 393 -35.06 -13.23 -6.65
CA THR A 393 -34.81 -13.03 -8.09
C THR A 393 -34.79 -11.55 -8.52
N ASN A 394 -34.70 -10.60 -7.60
CA ASN A 394 -34.51 -9.18 -7.86
C ASN A 394 -33.64 -8.57 -6.74
N LYS A 395 -32.31 -8.67 -6.84
CA LYS A 395 -31.35 -7.67 -6.32
C LYS A 395 -29.90 -8.05 -6.67
N THR A 396 -29.32 -7.20 -7.52
CA THR A 396 -27.90 -6.85 -7.68
C THR A 396 -26.86 -7.75 -6.99
N HIS A 397 -26.15 -8.53 -7.80
CA HIS A 397 -24.82 -9.04 -7.46
C HIS A 397 -23.84 -7.85 -7.25
N ILE A 398 -23.02 -7.93 -6.20
CA ILE A 398 -21.89 -7.01 -5.94
C ILE A 398 -20.64 -7.62 -6.56
#